data_AF-A0A0G8EHA0-F1
#
_entry.id   AF-A0A0G8EHA0-F1
#
_cell.length_a   1.000
_cell.length_b   1.000
_cell.length_c   1.000
_cell.angle_alpha   90.00
_cell.angle_beta   90.00
_cell.angle_gamma   90.00
#
_symmetry.space_group_name_H-M   'P 1'
#
loop_
_entity.id
_entity.type
_entity.pdbx_description
1 polymer ?
#
loop_
_entity_poly.entity_id
_entity_poly.type
_entity_poly.pdbx_seq_one_letter_code
_entity_poly.pdbx_strand_id
1 'polypeptide(L)'
;MKRENLKIFTKISFLIALATISIIPISLCISALTSNANVESILKVFISVTFFASLFAVPLSFISMFSKEKLVIRIFALFVNSLPIGLFTYAFILEFIDEFFQTAP
;
A
#
# COMPACT_ATOMS: atom_id res chain seq x y z
N MET A 1 19.03 -18.09 5.09
CA MET A 1 19.22 -16.68 4.69
C MET A 1 20.20 -16.01 5.67
N LYS A 2 21.15 -15.20 5.20
CA LYS A 2 22.07 -14.49 6.12
C LYS A 2 21.31 -13.45 6.93
N ARG A 3 21.68 -13.27 8.21
CA ARG A 3 21.00 -12.33 9.14
C ARG A 3 21.02 -10.88 8.65
N GLU A 4 22.10 -10.49 7.98
CA GLU A 4 22.26 -9.17 7.39
C GLU A 4 21.19 -8.90 6.31
N ASN A 5 20.84 -9.91 5.51
CA ASN A 5 19.82 -9.78 4.47
C ASN A 5 18.43 -9.52 5.10
N LEU A 6 18.09 -10.19 6.21
CA LEU A 6 16.82 -9.96 6.92
C LEU A 6 16.68 -8.54 7.45
N LYS A 7 17.79 -7.93 7.91
CA LYS A 7 17.82 -6.53 8.33
C LYS A 7 17.55 -5.59 7.16
N ILE A 8 18.15 -5.86 6.00
CA ILE A 8 17.92 -5.07 4.78
C ILE A 8 16.45 -5.17 4.34
N PHE A 9 15.88 -6.38 4.31
CA PHE A 9 14.46 -6.55 3.94
C PHE A 9 13.52 -5.82 4.90
N THR A 10 13.81 -5.87 6.21
CA THR A 10 13.01 -5.13 7.21
C THR A 10 13.05 -3.63 6.94
N LYS A 11 14.22 -3.07 6.63
CA LYS A 11 14.36 -1.64 6.32
C LYS A 11 13.63 -1.25 5.03
N ILE A 12 13.77 -2.04 3.97
CA ILE A 12 13.08 -1.79 2.69
C ILE A 12 11.57 -1.84 2.89
N SER A 13 11.07 -2.90 3.52
CA SER A 13 9.65 -3.08 3.84
C SER A 13 9.12 -1.91 4.68
N PHE A 14 9.86 -1.46 5.69
CA PHE A 14 9.48 -0.31 6.51
C PHE A 14 9.46 1.02 5.73
N LEU A 15 10.43 1.25 4.84
CA LEU A 15 10.45 2.45 4.00
C LEU A 15 9.27 2.49 3.03
N ILE A 16 8.92 1.35 2.43
CA ILE A 16 7.75 1.27 1.55
C ILE A 16 6.46 1.50 2.34
N ALA A 17 6.36 0.97 3.57
CA ALA A 17 5.22 1.23 4.44
C ALA A 17 5.09 2.73 4.76
N LEU A 18 6.20 3.39 5.08
CA LEU A 18 6.22 4.83 5.35
C LEU A 18 5.81 5.65 4.12
N ALA A 19 6.31 5.29 2.94
CA ALA A 19 5.89 5.89 1.69
C ALA A 19 4.39 5.70 1.45
N THR A 20 3.87 4.50 1.70
CA THR A 20 2.46 4.14 1.52
C THR A 20 1.53 4.98 2.39
N ILE A 21 1.80 5.06 3.70
CA ILE A 21 0.96 5.81 4.63
C ILE A 21 1.04 7.33 4.43
N SER A 22 2.08 7.81 3.75
CA SER A 22 2.25 9.24 3.47
C SER A 22 1.65 9.61 2.11
N ILE A 23 2.04 8.91 1.04
CA ILE A 23 1.68 9.22 -0.34
C ILE A 23 0.18 9.05 -0.56
N ILE A 24 -0.43 7.95 -0.09
CA ILE A 24 -1.85 7.68 -0.34
C ILE A 24 -2.75 8.78 0.26
N PRO A 25 -2.66 9.14 1.56
CA PRO A 25 -3.51 10.20 2.11
C PRO A 25 -3.23 11.58 1.50
N ILE A 26 -1.96 11.92 1.24
CA ILE A 26 -1.60 13.21 0.63
C ILE A 26 -2.17 13.31 -0.78
N SER A 27 -2.02 12.26 -1.59
CA SER A 27 -2.53 12.24 -2.95
C SER A 27 -4.05 12.31 -3.00
N LEU A 28 -4.75 11.61 -2.11
CA LEU A 28 -6.21 11.73 -1.97
C LEU A 28 -6.63 13.15 -1.53
N CYS A 29 -5.93 13.74 -0.56
CA CYS A 29 -6.20 15.10 -0.10
C CYS A 29 -6.04 16.12 -1.23
N ILE A 30 -4.92 16.07 -1.97
CA ILE A 30 -4.69 16.97 -3.10
C ILE A 30 -5.77 16.75 -4.17
N SER A 31 -6.08 15.49 -4.52
CA SER A 31 -7.12 15.17 -5.49
C SER A 31 -8.51 15.68 -5.08
N ALA A 32 -8.81 15.76 -3.77
CA ALA A 32 -10.06 16.30 -3.28
C ALA A 32 -10.11 17.84 -3.30
N LEU A 33 -8.96 18.52 -3.19
CA LEU A 33 -8.88 19.98 -3.17
C LEU A 33 -8.75 20.63 -4.55
N THR A 34 -8.30 19.89 -5.56
CA THR A 34 -8.04 20.44 -6.91
C THR A 34 -8.74 19.62 -8.00
N SER A 35 -9.37 20.29 -8.97
CA SER A 35 -9.88 19.65 -10.19
C SER A 35 -8.92 19.77 -11.38
N ASN A 36 -7.64 20.07 -11.13
CA ASN A 36 -6.64 20.20 -12.18
C ASN A 36 -6.25 18.82 -12.75
N ALA A 37 -6.67 18.54 -13.98
CA ALA A 37 -6.43 17.27 -14.68
C ALA A 37 -4.94 16.88 -14.76
N ASN A 38 -4.03 17.85 -14.88
CA ASN A 38 -2.59 17.56 -14.91
C ASN A 38 -2.10 17.07 -13.55
N VAL A 39 -2.59 17.67 -12.47
CA VAL A 39 -2.25 17.24 -11.10
C VAL A 39 -2.81 15.85 -10.83
N GLU A 40 -4.05 15.59 -11.22
CA GLU A 40 -4.67 14.28 -11.08
C GLU A 40 -3.88 13.16 -11.80
N SER A 41 -3.45 13.43 -13.04
CA SER A 41 -2.61 12.48 -13.81
C SER A 41 -1.30 12.15 -13.09
N ILE A 42 -0.61 13.16 -12.57
CA ILE A 42 0.64 12.97 -11.81
C ILE A 42 0.37 12.17 -10.53
N LEU A 43 -0.71 12.47 -9.79
CA LEU A 43 -1.08 11.76 -8.58
C LEU A 43 -1.40 10.28 -8.85
N LYS A 44 -2.08 9.97 -9.96
CA LYS A 44 -2.35 8.59 -10.38
C LYS A 44 -1.06 7.78 -10.55
N VAL A 45 -0.01 8.39 -11.10
CA VAL A 45 1.31 7.74 -11.22
C VAL A 45 1.90 7.43 -9.85
N PHE A 46 1.89 8.39 -8.92
CA PHE A 46 2.41 8.18 -7.56
C PHE A 46 1.63 7.12 -6.79
N ILE A 47 0.30 7.14 -6.86
CA ILE A 47 -0.56 6.13 -6.25
C ILE A 47 -0.26 4.75 -6.82
N SER A 48 -0.16 4.63 -8.15
CA SER A 48 0.12 3.36 -8.83
C SER A 48 1.49 2.80 -8.43
N VAL A 49 2.55 3.62 -8.44
CA VAL A 49 3.89 3.19 -8.02
C VAL A 49 3.89 2.73 -6.57
N THR A 50 3.20 3.45 -5.69
CA THR A 50 3.06 3.09 -4.28
C THR A 50 2.32 1.77 -4.11
N PHE A 51 1.24 1.56 -4.86
CA PHE A 51 0.48 0.30 -4.86
C PHE A 51 1.37 -0.88 -5.28
N PHE A 52 2.06 -0.78 -6.42
CA PHE A 52 2.95 -1.86 -6.88
C PHE A 52 4.11 -2.10 -5.91
N ALA A 53 4.71 -1.04 -5.36
CA ALA A 53 5.74 -1.18 -4.33
C ALA A 53 5.21 -1.94 -3.10
N SER A 54 3.98 -1.66 -2.67
CA SER A 54 3.34 -2.36 -1.54
C SER A 54 3.16 -3.86 -1.81
N LEU A 55 2.81 -4.26 -3.04
CA LEU A 55 2.68 -5.66 -3.44
C LEU A 55 3.99 -6.44 -3.25
N PHE A 56 5.12 -5.83 -3.63
CA PHE A 56 6.44 -6.41 -3.38
C PHE A 56 6.84 -6.36 -1.89
N ALA A 57 6.39 -5.33 -1.18
CA ALA A 57 6.70 -5.15 0.23
C ALA A 57 5.96 -6.12 1.15
N VAL A 58 4.79 -6.65 0.77
CA VAL A 58 4.03 -7.59 1.61
C VAL A 58 4.82 -8.89 1.87
N PRO A 59 5.32 -9.64 0.86
CA PRO A 59 6.18 -10.80 1.10
C PRO A 59 7.44 -10.46 1.90
N LEU A 60 8.07 -9.31 1.62
CA LEU A 60 9.22 -8.82 2.38
C LEU A 60 8.88 -8.58 3.86
N SER A 61 7.67 -8.07 4.14
CA SER A 61 7.17 -7.83 5.49
C SER A 61 6.95 -9.14 6.25
N PHE A 62 6.42 -10.17 5.58
CA PHE A 62 6.32 -11.52 6.15
C PHE A 62 7.70 -12.11 6.48
N ILE A 63 8.66 -12.02 5.55
CA ILE A 63 10.03 -12.50 5.79
C ILE A 63 10.70 -11.70 6.92
N SER A 64 10.40 -10.41 7.04
CA SER A 64 10.95 -9.53 8.07
C SER A 64 10.54 -9.94 9.49
N MET A 65 9.45 -10.70 9.67
CA MET A 65 9.03 -11.22 10.99
C MET A 65 10.08 -12.13 11.62
N PHE A 66 10.99 -12.72 10.85
CA PHE A 66 12.09 -13.53 11.36
C PHE A 66 13.38 -12.72 11.67
N SER A 67 13.35 -11.40 11.45
CA SER A 67 14.46 -10.49 11.76
C SER A 67 14.57 -10.20 13.27
N LYS A 68 15.76 -9.77 13.73
CA LYS A 68 15.97 -9.29 15.11
C LYS A 68 15.65 -7.80 15.32
N GLU A 69 15.13 -7.13 14.30
CA GLU A 69 14.67 -5.74 14.39
C GLU A 69 13.48 -5.59 15.35
N LYS A 70 13.22 -4.36 15.81
CA LYS A 70 12.14 -4.09 16.76
C LYS A 70 10.81 -4.64 16.24
N LEU A 71 10.09 -5.37 17.09
CA LEU A 71 8.80 -5.99 16.75
C LEU A 71 7.79 -4.98 16.21
N VAL A 72 7.75 -3.77 16.79
CA VAL A 72 6.89 -2.67 16.33
C VAL A 72 7.14 -2.31 14.87
N ILE A 73 8.40 -2.23 14.42
CA ILE A 73 8.76 -1.90 13.04
C ILE A 73 8.24 -2.97 12.08
N ARG A 74 8.40 -4.24 12.46
CA ARG A 74 8.00 -5.40 11.64
C ARG A 74 6.48 -5.49 11.51
N ILE A 75 5.76 -5.34 12.61
CA ILE A 75 4.29 -5.33 12.63
C ILE A 75 3.74 -4.14 11.83
N PHE A 76 4.29 -2.95 12.07
CA PHE A 76 3.88 -1.74 11.35
C PHE A 76 4.04 -1.92 9.85
N ALA A 77 5.21 -2.39 9.40
CA ALA A 77 5.46 -2.58 7.99
C ALA A 77 4.52 -3.62 7.37
N LEU A 78 4.23 -4.72 8.08
CA LEU A 78 3.28 -5.74 7.61
C LEU A 78 1.87 -5.16 7.42
N PHE A 79 1.30 -4.52 8.44
CA PHE A 79 -0.07 -3.97 8.33
C PHE A 79 -0.17 -2.90 7.26
N VAL A 80 0.76 -1.95 7.24
CA VAL A 80 0.68 -0.81 6.32
C VAL A 80 0.91 -1.23 4.88
N ASN A 81 1.86 -2.14 4.61
CA ASN A 81 2.06 -2.65 3.25
C ASN A 81 0.87 -3.50 2.76
N SER A 82 0.09 -4.09 3.68
CA SER A 82 -1.14 -4.83 3.33
C SER A 82 -2.35 -3.92 3.07
N LEU A 83 -2.34 -2.66 3.50
CA LEU A 83 -3.48 -1.75 3.33
C LEU A 83 -3.88 -1.54 1.87
N PRO A 84 -2.97 -1.28 0.92
CA PRO A 84 -3.36 -1.03 -0.46
C PRO A 84 -4.04 -2.24 -1.11
N ILE A 85 -3.60 -3.46 -0.77
CA ILE A 85 -4.25 -4.70 -1.20
C ILE A 85 -5.65 -4.78 -0.61
N GLY A 86 -5.80 -4.53 0.69
CA GLY A 86 -7.11 -4.54 1.35
C GLY A 86 -8.09 -3.55 0.73
N LEU A 87 -7.65 -2.32 0.45
CA LEU A 87 -8.45 -1.29 -0.22
C LEU A 87 -8.84 -1.72 -1.64
N PHE A 88 -7.90 -2.27 -2.41
CA PHE A 88 -8.17 -2.74 -3.76
C PHE A 88 -9.18 -3.90 -3.77
N THR A 89 -8.99 -4.91 -2.91
CA THR A 89 -9.93 -6.03 -2.78
C THR A 89 -11.31 -5.55 -2.35
N TYR A 90 -11.39 -4.61 -1.42
CA TYR A 90 -12.66 -4.03 -0.99
C TYR A 90 -13.38 -3.31 -2.14
N ALA A 91 -12.68 -2.44 -2.89
CA ALA A 91 -13.25 -1.74 -4.04
C ALA A 91 -13.72 -2.73 -5.12
N PHE A 92 -12.92 -3.75 -5.41
CA PHE A 92 -13.27 -4.79 -6.37
C PHE A 92 -14.52 -5.57 -5.96
N ILE A 93 -14.66 -5.93 -4.68
CA ILE A 93 -15.86 -6.61 -4.17
C ILE A 93 -17.09 -5.71 -4.28
N LEU A 94 -16.97 -4.42 -3.96
CA LEU A 94 -18.08 -3.48 -4.11
C LEU A 94 -18.55 -3.38 -5.56
N GLU A 95 -17.62 -3.24 -6.49
CA GLU A 95 -17.94 -3.14 -7.92
C GLU A 95 -18.54 -4.44 -8.47
N PHE A 96 -18.07 -5.59 -7.99
CA PHE A 96 -18.70 -6.87 -8.27
C PHE A 96 -20.13 -6.97 -7.73
N ILE A 97 -20.37 -6.49 -6.51
CA ILE A 97 -21.72 -6.48 -5.93
C ILE A 97 -22.63 -5.55 -6.73
N ASP A 98 -22.14 -4.37 -7.09
CA ASP A 98 -22.86 -3.38 -7.87
C ASP A 98 -23.29 -3.94 -9.24
N GLU A 99 -22.35 -4.53 -9.98
CA GLU A 99 -22.60 -5.04 -11.33
C GLU A 99 -23.53 -6.27 -11.35
N PHE A 100 -23.39 -7.20 -10.39
CA PHE A 100 -24.07 -8.50 -10.44
C PHE A 100 -25.30 -8.62 -9.53
N PHE A 101 -25.41 -7.80 -8.49
CA PHE A 101 -26.48 -7.91 -7.49
C PHE A 101 -27.36 -6.66 -7.39
N GLN A 102 -26.92 -5.52 -7.93
CA GLN A 102 -27.80 -4.36 -8.03
C GLN A 102 -28.78 -4.60 -9.19
N THR A 103 -30.04 -4.86 -8.87
CA THR A 103 -31.11 -4.90 -9.86
C THR A 103 -31.22 -3.53 -10.51
N ALA A 104 -31.21 -3.50 -11.85
CA ALA A 104 -31.61 -2.30 -12.60
C ALA A 104 -32.91 -1.73 -12.01
N PRO A 105 -33.06 -0.39 -11.93
CA PRO A 105 -34.27 0.22 -11.37
C PRO A 105 -35.56 -0.26 -12.05
#